data_AF-A0A939G299-F1
#
_entry.id   AF-A0A939G299-F1
#
_cell.length_a   1.000
_cell.length_b   1.000
_cell.length_c   1.000
_cell.angle_alpha   90.00
_cell.angle_beta   90.00
_cell.angle_gamma   90.00
#
_symmetry.space_group_name_H-M   'P 1'
#
loop_
_entity.id
_entity.type
_entity.pdbx_description
1 polymer ?
#
loop_
_entity_poly.entity_id
_entity_poly.type
_entity_poly.pdbx_seq_one_letter_code
_entity_poly.pdbx_strand_id
1 'polypeptide(L)' 'MTTTKFNPVQLHLLQLFAHELGQNELADIKALLADYFVRKADEEMQRLQQRNPTTQADLDALLNTHLRTPYKKP' A
#
# COMPACT_ATOMS: atom_id res chain seq x y z
N MET A 1 -10.85 23.66 -17.36
CA MET A 1 -10.06 22.42 -17.28
C MET A 1 -9.23 22.49 -16.00
N THR A 2 -9.37 21.52 -15.09
CA THR A 2 -8.60 21.48 -13.84
C THR A 2 -7.22 20.92 -14.13
N THR A 3 -6.19 21.76 -14.11
CA THR A 3 -4.79 21.30 -14.19
C THR A 3 -4.46 20.51 -12.93
N THR A 4 -4.40 19.19 -13.04
CA THR A 4 -3.87 18.33 -11.98
C THR A 4 -2.36 18.60 -11.88
N LYS A 5 -1.93 19.32 -10.84
CA LYS A 5 -0.50 19.51 -10.57
C LYS A 5 0.08 18.20 -10.05
N PHE A 6 1.06 17.66 -10.77
CA PHE A 6 1.83 16.52 -10.29
C PHE A 6 2.57 16.88 -9.00
N ASN A 7 2.60 15.94 -8.05
CA ASN A 7 3.42 16.07 -6.86
C ASN A 7 4.91 15.82 -7.19
N PRO A 8 5.84 16.16 -6.29
CA PRO A 8 7.28 16.01 -6.56
C PRO A 8 7.71 14.59 -6.96
N VAL A 9 7.12 13.55 -6.37
CA VAL A 9 7.43 12.14 -6.70
C VAL A 9 6.98 11.80 -8.12
N GLN A 10 5.77 12.22 -8.48
CA GLN A 10 5.22 12.02 -9.83
C GLN A 10 6.09 12.73 -10.88
N LEU A 11 6.52 13.96 -10.63
CA LEU A 11 7.41 14.69 -11.53
C LEU A 11 8.76 13.98 -11.68
N HIS A 12 9.31 13.44 -10.60
CA HIS A 12 10.58 12.73 -10.64
C HIS A 12 10.50 11.41 -11.42
N LEU A 13 9.41 10.65 -11.25
CA LEU A 13 9.16 9.45 -12.06
C LEU A 13 9.01 9.78 -13.54
N LEU A 14 8.34 10.89 -13.88
CA LEU A 14 8.24 11.34 -15.27
C LEU A 14 9.61 11.71 -15.86
N GLN A 15 10.50 12.32 -15.07
CA GLN A 15 11.87 12.60 -15.48
C GLN A 15 12.67 11.31 -15.71
N LEU A 16 12.48 10.29 -14.88
CA LEU A 16 13.11 8.97 -15.04
C LEU A 16 12.67 8.30 -16.34
N PHE A 17 11.38 8.39 -16.68
CA PHE A 17 10.83 7.84 -17.93
C PHE A 17 11.28 8.59 -19.19
N ALA A 18 11.88 9.78 -19.06
CA ALA A 18 12.45 10.50 -20.19
C ALA A 18 13.74 9.85 -20.72
N HIS A 19 14.30 8.86 -20.01
CA HIS A 19 15.43 8.06 -20.48
C HIS A 19 14.89 6.84 -21.23
N GLU A 20 15.62 6.35 -22.23
CA GLU A 20 15.28 5.09 -22.89
C GLU A 20 15.45 3.93 -21.90
N LEU A 21 14.33 3.58 -21.26
CA LEU A 21 14.21 2.41 -20.41
C LEU A 21 13.80 1.25 -21.33
N GLY A 22 14.61 0.21 -21.38
CA GLY A 22 14.22 -1.03 -22.04
C GLY A 22 13.02 -1.68 -21.33
N GLN A 23 12.47 -2.71 -21.96
CA GLN A 23 11.34 -3.48 -21.41
C GLN A 23 11.64 -4.06 -20.02
N ASN A 24 12.91 -4.33 -19.71
CA ASN A 24 13.34 -4.89 -18.43
C ASN A 24 13.41 -3.84 -17.32
N GLU A 25 13.88 -2.61 -17.59
CA GLU A 25 13.96 -1.57 -16.56
C GLU A 25 12.57 -1.17 -16.00
N LEU A 26 11.52 -1.17 -16.83
CA LEU A 26 10.18 -0.89 -16.34
C LEU A 26 9.71 -1.95 -15.32
N ALA A 27 10.06 -3.22 -15.54
CA ALA A 27 9.74 -4.29 -14.61
C ALA A 27 10.52 -4.13 -13.30
N ASP A 28 11.80 -3.79 -13.37
CA ASP A 28 12.66 -3.57 -12.21
C ASP A 28 12.18 -2.37 -11.36
N ILE A 29 11.79 -1.27 -12.01
CA ILE A 29 11.24 -0.09 -11.31
C ILE A 29 9.93 -0.44 -10.60
N LYS A 30 9.05 -1.23 -11.24
CA LYS A 30 7.81 -1.69 -10.59
C LYS A 30 8.08 -2.57 -9.39
N ALA A 31 9.03 -3.50 -9.51
CA ALA A 31 9.44 -4.37 -8.40
C ALA A 31 10.00 -3.54 -7.22
N LEU A 32 10.90 -2.59 -7.52
CA LEU A 32 11.51 -1.72 -6.50
C LEU A 32 10.47 -0.87 -5.75
N LEU A 33 9.48 -0.34 -6.47
CA LEU A 33 8.36 0.41 -5.86
C LEU A 33 7.47 -0.51 -5.01
N ALA A 34 7.14 -1.71 -5.50
CA ALA A 34 6.35 -2.68 -4.75
C ALA A 34 7.05 -3.07 -3.43
N ASP A 35 8.33 -3.41 -3.49
CA ASP A 35 9.14 -3.78 -2.33
C ASP A 35 9.25 -2.64 -1.31
N TYR A 36 9.33 -1.39 -1.77
CA TYR A 36 9.29 -0.23 -0.88
C TYR A 36 7.96 -0.12 -0.12
N PHE A 37 6.83 -0.29 -0.81
CA PHE A 37 5.52 -0.19 -0.17
C PHE A 37 5.19 -1.37 0.74
N VAL A 38 5.65 -2.58 0.41
CA VAL A 38 5.54 -3.76 1.29
C VAL A 38 6.30 -3.51 2.59
N ARG A 39 7.58 -3.14 2.52
CA ARG A 39 8.39 -2.84 3.72
C ARG A 39 7.77 -1.74 4.57
N LYS A 40 7.25 -0.68 3.94
CA LYS A 40 6.59 0.41 4.65
C LYS A 40 5.31 -0.05 5.35
N ALA A 41 4.52 -0.92 4.72
CA ALA A 41 3.33 -1.48 5.34
C ALA A 41 3.68 -2.34 6.57
N ASP A 42 4.71 -3.16 6.46
CA ASP A 42 5.20 -3.99 7.57
C ASP A 42 5.71 -3.13 8.74
N GLU A 43 6.49 -2.09 8.45
CA GLU A 43 6.97 -1.14 9.46
C GLU A 43 5.82 -0.43 10.17
N GLU A 44 4.81 0.02 9.44
CA GLU A 44 3.63 0.66 10.04
C GLU A 44 2.80 -0.33 10.88
N MET A 45 2.63 -1.58 10.42
CA MET A 45 2.00 -2.64 11.21
C MET A 45 2.75 -2.89 12.52
N GLN A 46 4.07 -2.98 12.46
CA GLN A 46 4.91 -3.16 13.64
C GLN A 46 4.80 -1.95 14.60
N ARG A 47 4.77 -0.72 14.07
CA ARG A 47 4.55 0.50 14.88
C ARG A 47 3.19 0.51 15.56
N LEU A 48 2.14 0.12 14.86
CA LEU A 48 0.79 0.03 15.43
C LEU A 48 0.74 -1.00 16.56
N GLN A 49 1.36 -2.17 16.35
CA GLN A 49 1.44 -3.20 17.37
C GLN A 49 2.29 -2.81 18.58
N GLN A 50 3.33 -1.98 18.41
CA GLN A 50 4.08 -1.43 19.54
C GLN A 50 3.31 -0.35 20.30
N ARG A 51 2.51 0.47 19.61
CA ARG A 51 1.74 1.57 20.22
C ARG A 51 0.50 1.08 20.95
N ASN A 52 -0.16 0.06 20.42
CA ASN A 52 -1.29 -0.61 21.05
C ASN A 52 -1.17 -2.10 20.72
N PRO A 53 -0.51 -2.90 21.58
CA PRO A 53 -0.36 -4.32 21.33
C PRO A 53 -1.72 -4.98 21.34
N THR A 54 -2.18 -5.39 20.15
CA THR A 54 -3.37 -6.22 19.97
C THR A 54 -3.16 -7.50 20.75
N THR A 55 -3.99 -7.72 21.77
CA THR A 55 -3.93 -8.94 22.58
C THR A 55 -4.58 -10.10 21.82
N GLN A 56 -4.32 -11.34 22.24
CA GLN A 56 -5.01 -12.50 21.71
C GLN A 56 -6.54 -12.35 21.81
N ALA A 57 -7.02 -11.72 22.89
CA ALA A 57 -8.44 -11.44 23.09
C ALA A 57 -9.02 -10.45 22.06
N ASP A 58 -8.23 -9.47 21.61
CA ASP A 58 -8.67 -8.52 20.57
C ASP A 58 -8.77 -9.20 19.20
N LEU A 59 -7.86 -10.13 18.90
CA LEU A 59 -7.92 -10.96 17.69
C LEU A 59 -9.10 -11.93 17.72
N ASP A 60 -9.36 -12.56 18.86
CA ASP A 60 -10.51 -13.44 19.06
C ASP A 60 -11.83 -12.67 18.94
N ALA A 61 -11.89 -11.43 19.44
CA ALA A 61 -13.04 -10.56 19.27
C ALA A 61 -13.27 -10.22 17.79
N LEU A 62 -12.22 -9.86 17.05
CA LEU A 62 -12.28 -9.58 15.61
C LEU A 62 -12.76 -10.79 14.79
N LEU A 63 -12.21 -11.98 15.06
CA LEU A 63 -12.60 -13.23 14.41
C LEU A 63 -14.09 -13.56 14.59
N ASN A 64 -14.62 -13.28 15.79
CA ASN A 64 -16.03 -13.50 16.11
C ASN A 64 -16.93 -12.34 15.69
N THR A 65 -16.37 -11.24 15.18
CA THR A 65 -17.17 -10.13 14.67
C THR A 65 -17.58 -10.42 13.23
N HIS A 66 -18.87 -10.63 13.00
CA HIS A 66 -19.44 -10.80 11.66
C HIS A 66 -19.51 -9.44 10.92
N LEU A 67 -18.37 -8.92 10.48
CA LEU A 67 -18.25 -7.66 9.73
C LEU A 67 -18.62 -7.78 8.24
N ARG A 68 -19.03 -8.97 7.78
CA ARG A 68 -19.44 -9.18 6.38
C ARG A 68 -20.78 -8.48 6.13
N THR A 69 -20.93 -7.96 4.92
CA THR A 69 -22.18 -7.37 4.43
C THR A 69 -23.32 -8.37 4.60
N PRO A 70 -24.41 -8.03 5.31
CA PRO A 70 -25.53 -8.94 5.47
C PRO A 70 -26.16 -9.23 4.10
N TYR A 71 -26.16 -10.50 3.70
CA TYR A 71 -26.81 -10.94 2.48
C TYR A 71 -28.33 -10.82 2.67
N LYS A 72 -28.96 -9.89 1.94
CA LYS A 72 -30.42 -9.88 1.81
C LYS A 72 -30.83 -11.18 1.12
N LYS A 73 -31.65 -12.00 1.79
CA LYS A 73 -32.28 -13.16 1.14
C LYS A 73 -33.22 -12.66 0.03
N PRO A 74 -33.30 -13.38 -1.12
CA PRO A 74 -34.25 -13.06 -2.19
C PRO A 74 -35.69 -13.24 -1.73
#